data_AF-A0A9J8CNJ3-F1
#
_entry.id   AF-A0A9J8CNJ3-F1
#
_cell.length_a   1.000
_cell.length_b   1.000
_cell.length_c   1.000
_cell.angle_alpha   90.00
_cell.angle_beta   90.00
_cell.angle_gamma   90.00
#
_symmetry.space_group_name_H-M   'P 1'
#
loop_
_entity.id
_entity.type
_entity.pdbx_description
1 polymer ?
#
loop_
_entity_poly.entity_id
_entity_poly.type
_entity_poly.pdbx_seq_one_letter_code
_entity_poly.pdbx_strand_id
1 'polypeptide(L)'
;MAMLSFGQHIIKSSAVFLKTEWSFALVNRKPVVPGRILFRFTVMTGHVHVHLLPRKAPALKKNDSIFDEKHDWESEDVPTKWRSEEEMAKEATELRSLFS
;
A
#
# COMPACT_ATOMS: atom_id res chain seq x y z
N MET A 1 -20.57 -6.41 -5.83
CA MET A 1 -19.31 -5.65 -5.59
C MET A 1 -18.14 -6.55 -5.97
N ALA A 2 -17.24 -6.11 -6.86
CA ALA A 2 -16.17 -6.96 -7.37
C ALA A 2 -15.11 -7.24 -6.28
N MET A 3 -14.78 -8.52 -6.08
CA MET A 3 -13.66 -8.92 -5.23
C MET A 3 -12.33 -8.56 -5.92
N LEU A 4 -11.42 -7.88 -5.20
CA LEU A 4 -10.09 -7.54 -5.70
C LEU A 4 -9.07 -8.48 -5.06
N SER A 5 -8.27 -9.16 -5.87
CA SER A 5 -7.19 -10.02 -5.39
C SER A 5 -5.85 -9.28 -5.42
N PHE A 6 -4.94 -9.61 -4.52
CA PHE A 6 -3.54 -9.17 -4.46
C PHE A 6 -2.69 -10.41 -4.18
N GLY A 7 -2.11 -11.00 -5.23
CA GLY A 7 -1.52 -12.33 -5.14
C GLY A 7 -2.57 -13.38 -4.73
N GLN A 8 -2.30 -14.10 -3.64
CA GLN A 8 -3.22 -15.10 -3.06
C GLN A 8 -4.24 -14.49 -2.08
N HIS A 9 -4.10 -13.20 -1.75
CA HIS A 9 -4.93 -12.55 -0.74
C HIS A 9 -6.10 -11.80 -1.38
N ILE A 10 -7.26 -11.86 -0.74
CA ILE A 10 -8.43 -11.05 -1.11
C ILE A 10 -8.36 -9.73 -0.35
N ILE A 11 -8.49 -8.62 -1.09
CA ILE A 11 -8.44 -7.26 -0.54
C ILE A 11 -9.85 -6.70 -0.43
N LYS A 12 -10.16 -6.15 0.75
CA LYS A 12 -11.41 -5.43 1.00
C LYS A 12 -11.44 -4.15 0.18
N SER A 13 -12.59 -3.86 -0.44
CA SER A 13 -12.79 -2.64 -1.24
C SER A 13 -12.59 -1.37 -0.40
N SER A 14 -12.81 -1.42 0.91
CA SER A 14 -12.58 -0.30 1.83
C SER A 14 -11.14 0.22 1.79
N ALA A 15 -10.15 -0.63 1.54
CA ALA A 15 -8.74 -0.24 1.47
C ALA A 15 -8.30 0.30 0.10
N VAL A 16 -9.18 0.27 -0.91
CA VAL A 16 -8.86 0.64 -2.29
C VAL A 16 -9.38 2.05 -2.58
N PHE A 17 -8.50 2.98 -2.91
CA PHE A 17 -8.89 4.39 -3.10
C PHE A 17 -8.98 4.84 -4.56
N LEU A 18 -8.41 4.07 -5.49
CA LEU A 18 -8.56 4.32 -6.93
C LEU A 18 -8.74 2.99 -7.65
N LYS A 19 -9.70 2.94 -8.57
CA LYS A 19 -9.92 1.78 -9.44
C LYS A 19 -10.12 2.26 -10.86
N THR A 20 -9.36 1.69 -11.77
CA THR A 20 -9.49 1.84 -13.23
C THR A 20 -9.90 0.49 -13.83
N GLU A 21 -10.01 0.43 -15.15
CA GLU A 21 -10.32 -0.81 -15.87
C GLU A 21 -9.24 -1.90 -15.65
N TRP A 22 -7.97 -1.50 -15.58
CA TRP A 22 -6.82 -2.44 -15.58
C TRP A 22 -5.98 -2.43 -14.31
N SER A 23 -6.21 -1.46 -13.42
CA SER A 23 -5.36 -1.21 -12.26
C SER A 23 -6.16 -0.70 -11.07
N PHE A 24 -5.64 -0.94 -9.87
CA PHE A 24 -6.21 -0.40 -8.64
C PHE A 24 -5.10 0.00 -7.67
N ALA A 25 -5.38 1.01 -6.86
CA ALA A 25 -4.48 1.54 -5.86
C ALA A 25 -5.08 1.36 -4.47
N LEU A 26 -4.27 0.90 -3.53
CA LEU A 26 -4.68 0.55 -2.19
C LEU A 26 -3.69 1.04 -1.13
N VAL A 27 -4.19 1.25 0.08
CA VAL A 27 -3.38 1.66 1.23
C VAL A 27 -2.68 0.45 1.85
N ASN A 28 -1.45 0.63 2.32
CA ASN A 28 -0.66 -0.47 2.86
C ASN A 28 -1.03 -0.79 4.33
N ARG A 29 -1.08 -2.06 4.73
CA ARG A 29 -1.39 -2.44 6.12
C ARG A 29 -0.27 -2.07 7.12
N LYS A 30 1.00 -2.15 6.67
CA LYS A 30 2.21 -1.77 7.42
C LYS A 30 3.04 -0.75 6.63
N PRO A 31 2.71 0.56 6.70
CA PRO A 31 3.47 1.59 6.00
C PRO A 31 4.87 1.73 6.60
N VAL A 32 5.90 1.88 5.75
CA VAL A 32 7.27 2.20 6.21
C VAL A 32 7.37 3.68 6.60
N VAL A 33 6.61 4.52 5.90
CA VAL A 33 6.45 5.95 6.19
C VAL A 33 4.97 6.32 6.07
N PRO A 34 4.48 7.33 6.83
CA PRO A 34 3.12 7.84 6.66
C PRO A 34 2.81 8.18 5.19
N GLY A 35 1.65 7.76 4.69
CA GLY A 35 1.22 7.98 3.31
C GLY A 35 1.77 6.99 2.27
N ARG A 36 2.39 5.87 2.67
CA ARG A 36 2.83 4.82 1.74
C ARG A 36 1.63 4.14 1.07
N ILE A 37 1.58 4.25 -0.25
CA ILE A 37 0.53 3.71 -1.12
C ILE A 37 1.09 2.55 -1.94
N LEU A 38 0.25 1.55 -2.18
CA LEU A 38 0.55 0.45 -3.08
C LEU A 38 -0.28 0.60 -4.36
N PHE A 39 0.39 0.69 -5.51
CA PHE A 39 -0.24 0.74 -6.81
C PHE A 39 -0.03 -0.60 -7.52
N ARG A 40 -1.09 -1.28 -7.96
CA ARG A 40 -0.97 -2.56 -8.66
C ARG A 40 -1.36 -2.43 -10.13
N PHE A 41 -0.54 -3.02 -10.99
CA PHE A 41 -0.89 -3.34 -12.37
C PHE A 41 -1.31 -4.81 -12.46
N THR A 42 -2.49 -5.10 -13.00
CA THR A 42 -2.89 -6.49 -13.26
C THR A 42 -2.36 -6.90 -14.62
N VAL A 43 -1.32 -7.74 -14.64
CA VAL A 43 -0.89 -8.50 -15.81
C VAL A 43 -1.26 -9.96 -15.56
N MET A 44 -1.86 -10.65 -16.54
CA MET A 44 -2.53 -11.95 -16.34
C MET A 44 -1.61 -13.10 -15.86
N THR A 45 -0.29 -12.91 -15.77
CA THR A 45 0.66 -13.90 -15.25
C THR A 45 1.81 -13.18 -14.53
N GLY A 46 1.80 -13.17 -13.20
CA GLY A 46 2.81 -12.49 -12.38
C GLY A 46 2.29 -11.21 -11.73
N HIS A 47 2.48 -11.10 -10.43
CA HIS A 47 1.93 -10.00 -9.65
C HIS A 47 2.92 -8.84 -9.56
N VAL A 48 2.75 -7.85 -10.44
CA VAL A 48 3.55 -6.63 -10.42
C VAL A 48 2.84 -5.56 -9.60
N HIS A 49 3.55 -4.98 -8.64
CA HIS A 49 3.09 -3.83 -7.88
C HIS A 49 4.21 -2.81 -7.73
N VAL A 50 3.81 -1.55 -7.66
CA VAL A 50 4.68 -0.40 -7.44
C VAL A 50 4.39 0.16 -6.06
N HIS A 51 5.44 0.45 -5.29
CA HIS A 51 5.29 1.17 -4.04
C HIS A 51 5.50 2.67 -4.28
N LEU A 52 4.52 3.47 -3.89
CA LEU A 52 4.63 4.93 -3.87
C LEU A 52 4.85 5.39 -2.44
N LEU A 53 5.98 6.07 -2.20
CA LEU A 53 6.36 6.56 -0.87
C LEU A 53 6.56 8.07 -0.94
N PRO A 54 5.55 8.86 -0.54
CA PRO A 54 5.73 10.30 -0.33
C PRO A 54 6.86 10.54 0.68
N ARG A 55 7.79 11.44 0.34
CA ARG A 55 8.94 11.78 1.18
C ARG A 55 8.86 13.26 1.53
N LYS A 56 8.98 13.58 2.82
CA LYS A 56 9.15 14.97 3.30
C LYS A 56 10.61 15.17 3.68
N ALA A 57 11.23 16.27 3.28
CA ALA A 57 12.58 16.58 3.74
C ALA A 57 12.57 16.93 5.24
N PRO A 58 13.56 16.50 6.05
CA PRO A 58 14.72 15.65 5.72
C PRO A 58 14.53 14.17 6.15
N ALA A 59 13.72 13.38 5.44
CA ALA A 59 13.38 12.01 5.86
C ALA A 59 14.51 10.97 5.79
N LEU A 60 15.43 11.03 4.82
CA LEU A 60 16.55 10.08 4.70
C LEU A 60 17.78 10.79 4.13
N LYS A 61 18.97 10.51 4.69
CA LYS A 61 20.26 11.06 4.21
C LYS A 61 20.65 10.54 2.82
N LYS A 62 20.19 9.35 2.42
CA LYS A 62 20.40 8.74 1.11
C LYS A 62 19.10 8.08 0.64
N ASN A 63 18.76 8.23 -0.65
CA ASN A 63 17.51 7.72 -1.20
C ASN A 63 17.40 6.19 -1.20
N ASP A 64 18.53 5.50 -1.38
CA ASP A 64 18.57 4.04 -1.58
C ASP A 64 18.61 3.24 -0.27
N SER A 65 18.87 3.89 0.87
CA SER A 65 18.90 3.26 2.20
C SER A 65 17.56 2.69 2.65
N ILE A 66 16.48 2.99 1.92
CA ILE A 66 15.14 2.46 2.19
C ILE A 66 15.03 0.95 1.98
N PHE A 67 15.97 0.36 1.22
CA PHE A 67 16.06 -1.08 1.03
C PHE A 67 16.87 -1.77 2.14
N ASP A 68 17.79 -1.05 2.78
CA ASP A 68 18.58 -1.58 3.91
C ASP A 68 17.69 -1.74 5.16
N GLU A 69 16.77 -0.79 5.41
CA GLU A 69 15.72 -0.93 6.44
C GLU A 69 14.70 -2.04 6.15
N LYS A 70 14.70 -2.57 4.92
CA LYS A 70 13.68 -3.50 4.42
C LYS A 70 14.03 -4.98 4.70
N HIS A 71 15.28 -5.29 5.03
CA HIS A 71 15.75 -6.66 5.22
C HIS A 71 15.34 -7.29 6.57
N ASP A 72 14.80 -6.49 7.50
CA ASP A 72 14.39 -6.94 8.85
C ASP A 72 12.87 -7.25 8.97
N TRP A 73 12.10 -7.22 7.88
CA TRP A 73 10.62 -7.26 7.97
C TRP A 73 9.94 -8.57 7.58
N GLU A 74 10.65 -9.51 6.96
CA GLU A 74 10.12 -10.88 6.80
C GLU A 74 10.26 -11.71 8.09
N SER A 75 11.12 -11.29 9.03
CA SER A 75 11.41 -12.03 10.26
C SER A 75 10.48 -11.71 11.44
N GLU A 76 9.78 -10.57 11.44
CA GLU A 76 8.91 -10.15 12.55
C GLU A 76 7.49 -9.78 12.08
N ASP A 77 6.67 -10.81 11.88
CA ASP A 77 5.24 -10.72 11.61
C ASP A 77 4.46 -10.45 12.91
N VAL A 78 4.82 -9.36 13.62
CA VAL A 78 4.23 -8.98 14.89
C VAL A 78 2.92 -8.18 14.68
N PRO A 79 1.76 -8.68 15.13
CA PRO A 79 0.46 -8.01 14.95
C PRO A 79 0.39 -6.61 15.56
N THR A 80 1.25 -6.32 16.54
CA THR A 80 1.31 -5.06 17.29
C THR A 80 1.65 -3.84 16.44
N LYS A 81 2.24 -4.04 15.25
CA LYS A 81 2.60 -2.96 14.32
C LYS A 81 1.61 -2.78 13.17
N TRP A 82 0.53 -3.58 13.15
CA TRP A 82 -0.47 -3.51 12.10
C TRP A 82 -1.48 -2.40 12.39
N ARG A 83 -1.85 -1.67 11.33
CA ARG A 83 -2.93 -0.70 11.41
C ARG A 83 -4.29 -1.39 11.41
N SER A 84 -5.28 -0.74 12.00
CA SER A 84 -6.65 -1.24 11.97
C SER A 84 -7.24 -1.12 10.57
N GLU A 85 -8.24 -1.95 10.26
CA GLU A 85 -8.94 -1.84 8.99
C GLU A 85 -9.72 -0.51 8.87
N GLU A 86 -10.13 0.05 10.00
CA GLU A 86 -10.82 1.34 10.07
C GLU A 86 -9.89 2.49 9.69
N GLU A 87 -8.66 2.52 10.20
CA GLU A 87 -7.65 3.50 9.79
C GLU A 87 -7.35 3.39 8.29
N MET A 88 -7.20 2.17 7.77
CA MET A 88 -7.01 1.94 6.34
C MET A 88 -8.19 2.46 5.52
N ALA A 89 -9.42 2.20 5.96
CA ALA A 89 -10.62 2.66 5.27
C ALA A 89 -10.75 4.19 5.28
N LYS A 90 -10.39 4.83 6.39
CA LYS A 90 -10.39 6.28 6.53
C LYS A 90 -9.37 6.92 5.59
N GLU A 91 -8.12 6.44 5.60
CA GLU A 91 -7.07 6.93 4.69
C GLU A 91 -7.47 6.73 3.22
N ALA A 92 -8.02 5.56 2.88
CA ALA A 92 -8.50 5.31 1.53
C ALA A 92 -9.64 6.25 1.13
N THR A 93 -10.51 6.62 2.07
CA THR A 93 -11.60 7.58 1.82
C THR A 93 -11.07 8.99 1.62
N GLU A 94 -10.10 9.42 2.42
CA GLU A 94 -9.41 10.71 2.24
C GLU A 94 -8.72 10.78 0.87
N LEU A 95 -8.00 9.72 0.49
CA LEU A 95 -7.33 9.64 -0.82
C LEU A 95 -8.34 9.60 -1.98
N ARG A 96 -9.48 8.91 -1.85
CA ARG A 96 -10.53 8.90 -2.89
C ARG A 96 -10.98 10.30 -3.27
N SER A 97 -11.10 11.20 -2.28
CA SER A 97 -11.56 12.56 -2.54
C SER A 97 -10.64 13.35 -3.49
N LEU A 98 -9.36 12.99 -3.54
CA LEU A 98 -8.36 13.62 -4.43
C LEU A 98 -8.48 13.20 -5.90
N PHE A 99 -9.21 12.11 -6.20
CA PHE A 99 -9.36 11.56 -7.55
C PHE A 99 -10.80 11.69 -8.08
N SER A 100 -11.55 12.68 -7.56
CA SER A 100 -12.91 13.01 -7.98
C SER A 100 -12.98 13.46 -9.43
#